data_AF-A0A369B7A0-F1
#
_entry.id   AF-A0A369B7A0-F1
#
_cell.length_a   1.000
_cell.length_b   1.000
_cell.length_c   1.000
_cell.angle_alpha   90.00
_cell.angle_beta   90.00
_cell.angle_gamma   90.00
#
_symmetry.space_group_name_H-M   'P 1'
#
loop_
_entity.id
_entity.type
_entity.pdbx_description
1 polymer ?
#
loop_
_entity_poly.entity_id
_entity_poly.type
_entity_poly.pdbx_seq_one_letter_code
_entity_poly.pdbx_strand_id
1 'polypeptide(L)'
;MFKKFLVSLIVFSMLVTCCITAQTYAAELKIGAWVGVQPTEAELTAYQGLQQRKLDIVHQFINWSTNFDWVKPYADAVYKNSSTLMITWEPWEYNTADIKDGRADAYITKMAQDIKSYGKEIWLRPLHEANGNWYPWAIGYPGKVNTNDTYKAAFKHIVTIFRNNGVSNVKWVYTVNCSNVGDGTSYTGFYPGDDYVDYTSIDGYNWGTTQSWGSVWQTFDEIFSQPYNALKAIDKPIMIAEWASTEIGGDKAKWISESFNTISASYSRIFAAVWFSENKETDWRINSSSTALEAYRRAVSPAAVKYGDLNNDQEVNSTDFAILKAFLLGIIKDVDRTAADLNADGDVNSTDSAIMKRYILGIITTLPV
;
A
#
# COMPACT_ATOMS: atom_id res chain seq x y z
N MET A 1 -15.31 52.03 -64.24
CA MET A 1 -16.44 51.26 -63.67
C MET A 1 -15.88 50.01 -62.98
N PHE A 2 -15.32 50.16 -61.78
CA PHE A 2 -14.82 49.06 -60.95
C PHE A 2 -14.93 49.52 -59.49
N LYS A 3 -16.01 49.12 -58.81
CA LYS A 3 -16.12 49.20 -57.34
C LYS A 3 -15.97 47.78 -56.81
N LYS A 4 -14.88 47.54 -56.09
CA LYS A 4 -14.62 46.30 -55.34
C LYS A 4 -15.64 46.22 -54.19
N PHE A 5 -16.44 45.16 -54.17
CA PHE A 5 -17.14 44.70 -52.97
C PHE A 5 -16.20 43.74 -52.24
N LEU A 6 -15.83 44.10 -51.01
CA LEU A 6 -15.20 43.20 -50.05
C LEU A 6 -16.32 42.39 -49.41
N VAL A 7 -16.36 41.07 -49.64
CA VAL A 7 -17.18 40.15 -48.86
C VAL A 7 -16.31 39.63 -47.72
N SER A 8 -16.67 40.00 -46.49
CA SER A 8 -16.11 39.41 -45.27
C SER A 8 -16.48 37.93 -45.20
N LEU A 9 -15.48 37.05 -45.19
CA LEU A 9 -15.64 35.65 -44.83
C LEU A 9 -15.21 35.50 -43.37
N ILE A 10 -16.17 35.39 -42.45
CA ILE A 10 -15.91 35.03 -41.05
C ILE A 10 -15.71 33.51 -41.01
N VAL A 11 -14.48 33.07 -40.77
CA VAL A 11 -14.17 31.67 -40.45
C VAL A 11 -14.19 31.54 -38.93
N PHE A 12 -15.23 30.88 -38.40
CA PHE A 12 -15.31 30.49 -37.00
C PHE A 12 -14.54 29.17 -36.84
N SER A 13 -13.29 29.25 -36.39
CA SER A 13 -12.52 28.09 -35.96
C SER A 13 -12.92 27.76 -34.52
N MET A 14 -13.76 26.73 -34.35
CA MET A 14 -13.97 26.08 -33.06
C MET A 14 -12.80 25.12 -32.82
N LEU A 15 -11.79 25.57 -32.08
CA LEU A 15 -10.85 24.67 -31.41
C LEU A 15 -11.62 24.00 -30.26
N VAL A 16 -12.03 22.75 -30.47
CA VAL A 16 -12.40 21.85 -29.36
C VAL A 16 -11.08 21.39 -28.75
N THR A 17 -10.58 22.14 -27.77
CA THR A 17 -9.49 21.69 -26.92
C THR A 17 -10.06 20.57 -26.04
N CYS A 18 -9.90 19.32 -26.48
CA CYS A 18 -10.17 18.16 -25.64
C CYS A 18 -9.08 18.13 -24.56
N CYS A 19 -9.32 18.82 -23.45
CA CYS A 19 -8.59 18.58 -22.21
C CYS A 19 -8.99 17.18 -21.73
N ILE A 20 -8.35 16.15 -22.26
CA ILE A 20 -8.27 14.87 -21.57
C ILE A 20 -7.38 15.15 -20.37
N THR A 21 -8.00 15.52 -19.26
CA THR A 21 -7.34 15.41 -17.96
C THR A 21 -6.91 13.95 -17.86
N ALA A 22 -5.60 13.71 -17.78
CA ALA A 22 -5.07 12.40 -17.45
C ALA A 22 -5.60 12.09 -16.05
N GLN A 23 -6.73 11.40 -16.00
CA GLN A 23 -7.26 10.82 -14.78
C GLN A 23 -6.27 9.72 -14.45
N THR A 24 -5.33 10.03 -13.55
CA THR A 24 -4.46 9.03 -12.97
C THR A 24 -5.39 8.02 -12.31
N TYR A 25 -5.52 6.83 -12.90
CA TYR A 25 -6.12 5.69 -12.22
C TYR A 25 -5.55 5.69 -10.81
N ALA A 26 -6.41 5.84 -9.80
CA ALA A 26 -5.99 5.55 -8.44
C ALA A 26 -5.51 4.10 -8.49
N ALA A 27 -4.20 3.88 -8.33
CA ALA A 27 -3.65 2.55 -8.39
C ALA A 27 -4.42 1.68 -7.38
N GLU A 28 -4.85 0.49 -7.80
CA GLU A 28 -5.57 -0.44 -6.94
C GLU A 28 -4.81 -0.60 -5.60
N LEU A 29 -5.54 -0.50 -4.49
CA LEU A 29 -4.97 -0.65 -3.15
C LEU A 29 -4.26 -2.00 -3.03
N LYS A 30 -2.96 -1.98 -2.75
CA LYS A 30 -2.18 -3.21 -2.55
C LYS A 30 -2.57 -3.87 -1.23
N ILE A 31 -2.88 -5.15 -1.28
CA ILE A 31 -3.26 -5.93 -0.11
C ILE A 31 -2.07 -6.76 0.36
N GLY A 32 -1.67 -6.56 1.62
CA GLY A 32 -0.61 -7.34 2.25
C GLY A 32 -1.02 -7.96 3.57
N ALA A 33 -0.15 -8.83 4.09
CA ALA A 33 -0.31 -9.35 5.44
C ALA A 33 1.02 -9.78 6.07
N TRP A 34 1.13 -9.60 7.39
CA TRP A 34 1.84 -10.55 8.26
C TRP A 34 0.88 -11.72 8.51
N VAL A 35 1.28 -12.92 8.10
CA VAL A 35 0.39 -14.10 8.12
C VAL A 35 0.35 -14.83 9.46
N GLY A 36 0.97 -14.27 10.51
CA GLY A 36 1.06 -14.85 11.86
C GLY A 36 2.27 -15.76 12.06
N VAL A 37 2.98 -16.11 10.99
CA VAL A 37 4.15 -16.99 10.97
C VAL A 37 5.10 -16.60 9.84
N GLN A 38 6.32 -17.16 9.86
CA GLN A 38 7.30 -16.91 8.80
C GLN A 38 6.78 -17.40 7.43
N PRO A 39 6.91 -16.60 6.35
CA PRO A 39 6.14 -16.82 5.13
C PRO A 39 6.77 -17.89 4.21
N THR A 40 6.54 -19.16 4.52
CA THR A 40 6.87 -20.26 3.60
C THR A 40 5.85 -20.34 2.45
N GLU A 41 6.17 -21.06 1.37
CA GLU A 41 5.21 -21.26 0.26
C GLU A 41 3.86 -21.86 0.72
N ALA A 42 3.90 -22.76 1.71
CA ALA A 42 2.70 -23.38 2.26
C ALA A 42 1.84 -22.37 3.03
N GLU A 43 2.47 -21.52 3.85
CA GLU A 43 1.76 -20.50 4.63
C GLU A 43 1.15 -19.42 3.74
N LEU A 44 1.87 -19.00 2.69
CA LEU A 44 1.33 -18.08 1.69
C LEU A 44 0.15 -18.69 0.94
N THR A 45 0.24 -19.96 0.55
CA THR A 45 -0.87 -20.67 -0.11
C THR A 45 -2.08 -20.77 0.80
N ALA A 46 -1.87 -21.14 2.08
CA ALA A 46 -2.93 -21.27 3.07
C ALA A 46 -3.61 -19.92 3.33
N TYR A 47 -2.83 -18.84 3.53
CA TYR A 47 -3.38 -17.51 3.79
C TYR A 47 -4.14 -16.96 2.58
N GLN A 48 -3.61 -17.12 1.36
CA GLN A 48 -4.29 -16.70 0.14
C GLN A 48 -5.58 -17.48 -0.11
N GLY A 49 -5.60 -18.79 0.21
CA GLY A 49 -6.82 -19.59 0.21
C GLY A 49 -7.84 -19.13 1.26
N LEU A 50 -7.36 -18.67 2.41
CA LEU A 50 -8.20 -18.10 3.47
C LEU A 50 -8.85 -16.78 3.02
N GLN A 51 -8.08 -15.81 2.55
CA GLN A 51 -8.60 -14.49 2.13
C GLN A 51 -9.19 -14.47 0.71
N GLN A 52 -9.01 -15.53 -0.08
CA GLN A 52 -9.45 -15.65 -1.48
C GLN A 52 -8.89 -14.56 -2.41
N ARG A 53 -7.69 -14.09 -2.12
CA ARG A 53 -6.96 -13.09 -2.91
C ARG A 53 -5.47 -13.40 -2.85
N LYS A 54 -4.76 -13.15 -3.95
CA LYS A 54 -3.29 -13.10 -3.95
C LYS A 54 -2.80 -11.97 -3.03
N LEU A 55 -1.71 -12.20 -2.30
CA LEU A 55 -1.01 -11.15 -1.57
C LEU A 55 -0.14 -10.32 -2.53
N ASP A 56 -0.26 -9.00 -2.47
CA ASP A 56 0.63 -8.07 -3.17
C ASP A 56 1.92 -7.88 -2.36
N ILE A 57 1.78 -7.81 -1.04
CA ILE A 57 2.87 -7.60 -0.10
C ILE A 57 2.84 -8.71 0.95
N VAL A 58 3.99 -9.31 1.23
CA VAL A 58 4.17 -10.24 2.34
C VAL A 58 5.06 -9.58 3.37
N HIS A 59 4.60 -9.53 4.61
CA HIS A 59 5.32 -8.90 5.70
C HIS A 59 6.05 -9.95 6.54
N GLN A 60 7.27 -9.63 6.96
CA GLN A 60 8.12 -10.43 7.83
C GLN A 60 8.79 -9.55 8.88
N PHE A 61 9.00 -10.08 10.08
CA PHE A 61 9.77 -9.44 11.15
C PHE A 61 11.07 -10.20 11.38
N ILE A 62 12.19 -9.48 11.49
CA ILE A 62 13.50 -10.01 11.88
C ILE A 62 14.22 -9.02 12.81
N ASN A 63 15.16 -9.51 13.60
CA ASN A 63 16.02 -8.68 14.47
C ASN A 63 17.40 -8.40 13.83
N TRP A 64 18.26 -7.64 14.52
CA TRP A 64 19.60 -7.29 14.04
C TRP A 64 20.69 -8.31 14.40
N SER A 65 20.30 -9.51 14.81
CA SER A 65 21.16 -10.69 14.85
C SER A 65 20.84 -11.70 13.73
N THR A 66 19.86 -11.40 12.88
CA THR A 66 19.47 -12.25 11.75
C THR A 66 20.20 -11.85 10.47
N ASN A 67 20.95 -12.76 9.87
CA ASN A 67 21.59 -12.56 8.56
C ASN A 67 20.65 -12.87 7.40
N PHE A 68 20.92 -12.30 6.22
CA PHE A 68 20.06 -12.48 5.05
C PHE A 68 19.95 -13.95 4.59
N ASP A 69 20.97 -14.78 4.82
CA ASP A 69 20.92 -16.23 4.49
C ASP A 69 19.74 -16.94 5.18
N TRP A 70 19.34 -16.48 6.38
CA TRP A 70 18.16 -16.98 7.08
C TRP A 70 16.86 -16.45 6.47
N VAL A 71 16.85 -15.20 6.00
CA VAL A 71 15.71 -14.56 5.32
C VAL A 71 15.45 -15.16 3.94
N LYS A 72 16.53 -15.53 3.24
CA LYS A 72 16.53 -15.96 1.84
C LYS A 72 15.47 -17.00 1.48
N PRO A 73 15.28 -18.14 2.21
CA PRO A 73 14.25 -19.11 1.84
C PRO A 73 12.83 -18.53 1.88
N TYR A 74 12.54 -17.60 2.79
CA TYR A 74 11.26 -16.92 2.89
C TYR A 74 11.10 -15.88 1.77
N ALA A 75 12.16 -15.12 1.49
CA ALA A 75 12.19 -14.21 0.34
C ALA A 75 11.91 -14.99 -0.97
N ASP A 76 12.57 -16.12 -1.18
CA ASP A 76 12.36 -16.97 -2.36
C ASP A 76 10.89 -17.41 -2.49
N ALA A 77 10.23 -17.81 -1.39
CA ALA A 77 8.81 -18.13 -1.38
C ALA A 77 7.93 -16.93 -1.78
N VAL A 78 8.22 -15.74 -1.25
CA VAL A 78 7.50 -14.50 -1.54
C VAL A 78 7.61 -14.09 -3.01
N TYR A 79 8.82 -14.12 -3.58
CA TYR A 79 9.00 -13.74 -4.99
C TYR A 79 8.54 -14.82 -5.96
N LYS A 80 8.57 -16.11 -5.58
CA LYS A 80 7.91 -17.18 -6.35
C LYS A 80 6.39 -16.97 -6.39
N ASN A 81 5.80 -16.46 -5.31
CA ASN A 81 4.39 -16.04 -5.26
C ASN A 81 4.11 -14.75 -6.04
N SER A 82 5.12 -14.12 -6.65
CA SER A 82 4.99 -12.81 -7.33
C SER A 82 4.48 -11.70 -6.40
N SER A 83 4.89 -11.73 -5.13
CA SER A 83 4.61 -10.69 -4.13
C SER A 83 5.88 -9.88 -3.84
N THR A 84 5.71 -8.74 -3.19
CA THR A 84 6.81 -7.93 -2.65
C THR A 84 7.07 -8.29 -1.19
N LEU A 85 8.33 -8.49 -0.80
CA LEU A 85 8.69 -8.70 0.60
C LEU A 85 8.86 -7.35 1.31
N MET A 86 8.11 -7.15 2.38
CA MET A 86 8.34 -6.09 3.36
C MET A 86 8.94 -6.69 4.62
N ILE A 87 10.07 -6.15 5.08
CA ILE A 87 10.77 -6.60 6.28
C ILE A 87 10.74 -5.49 7.32
N THR A 88 10.08 -5.72 8.46
CA THR A 88 10.36 -4.95 9.68
C THR A 88 11.68 -5.45 10.26
N TRP A 89 12.64 -4.54 10.37
CA TRP A 89 14.02 -4.87 10.77
C TRP A 89 14.35 -4.24 12.11
N GLU A 90 14.19 -5.03 13.17
CA GLU A 90 14.11 -4.59 14.56
C GLU A 90 15.48 -4.60 15.25
N PRO A 91 16.09 -3.45 15.58
CA PRO A 91 17.41 -3.41 16.19
C PRO A 91 17.34 -3.59 17.70
N TRP A 92 16.85 -4.73 18.18
CA TRP A 92 16.86 -5.07 19.61
C TRP A 92 18.28 -5.03 20.19
N GLU A 93 19.27 -5.33 19.35
CA GLU A 93 20.68 -5.36 19.68
C GLU A 93 21.36 -3.98 19.70
N TYR A 94 20.77 -2.94 19.09
CA TYR A 94 21.40 -1.63 18.90
C TYR A 94 20.39 -0.46 19.00
N ASN A 95 20.59 0.47 19.91
CA ASN A 95 19.76 1.70 19.93
C ASN A 95 20.24 2.72 18.87
N THR A 96 19.54 3.84 18.73
CA THR A 96 19.89 4.86 17.72
C THR A 96 21.28 5.47 17.90
N ALA A 97 21.78 5.54 19.14
CA ALA A 97 23.13 6.05 19.41
C ALA A 97 24.20 5.03 18.97
N ASP A 98 23.99 3.74 19.21
CA ASP A 98 24.91 2.69 18.74
C ASP A 98 24.98 2.66 17.21
N ILE A 99 23.83 2.77 16.55
CA ILE A 99 23.72 2.75 15.09
C ILE A 99 24.40 3.98 14.47
N LYS A 100 24.09 5.19 14.95
CA LYS A 100 24.71 6.41 14.40
C LYS A 100 26.23 6.45 14.59
N ASP A 101 26.72 5.82 15.67
CA ASP A 101 28.16 5.77 16.01
C ASP A 101 28.88 4.60 15.33
N GLY A 102 28.19 3.88 14.44
CA GLY A 102 28.79 2.87 13.56
C GLY A 102 29.00 1.50 14.19
N ARG A 103 28.44 1.24 15.38
CA ARG A 103 28.67 -0.03 16.11
C ARG A 103 28.03 -1.25 15.43
N ALA A 104 27.04 -1.02 14.58
CA ALA A 104 26.36 -2.05 13.80
C ALA A 104 26.83 -2.12 12.33
N ASP A 105 27.83 -1.33 11.93
CA ASP A 105 28.19 -1.15 10.51
C ASP A 105 28.58 -2.45 9.81
N ALA A 106 29.29 -3.33 10.50
CA ALA A 106 29.67 -4.64 9.95
C ALA A 106 28.44 -5.49 9.61
N TYR A 107 27.44 -5.51 10.50
CA TYR A 107 26.18 -6.22 10.29
C TYR A 107 25.35 -5.59 9.18
N ILE A 108 25.17 -4.26 9.21
CA ILE A 108 24.40 -3.52 8.19
C ILE A 108 25.05 -3.69 6.81
N THR A 109 26.38 -3.62 6.72
CA THR A 109 27.13 -3.81 5.48
C THR A 109 26.95 -5.22 4.92
N LYS A 110 27.00 -6.26 5.76
CA LYS A 110 26.75 -7.64 5.34
C LYS A 110 25.34 -7.80 4.78
N MET A 111 24.34 -7.30 5.50
CA MET A 111 22.94 -7.32 5.03
C MET A 111 22.78 -6.60 3.67
N ALA A 112 23.40 -5.42 3.52
CA ALA A 112 23.39 -4.68 2.26
C ALA A 112 24.00 -5.47 1.10
N GLN A 113 25.17 -6.10 1.31
CA GLN A 113 25.86 -6.90 0.29
C GLN A 113 25.04 -8.13 -0.12
N ASP A 114 24.39 -8.79 0.83
CA ASP A 114 23.55 -9.96 0.56
C ASP A 114 22.29 -9.56 -0.22
N ILE A 115 21.60 -8.50 0.20
CA ILE A 115 20.40 -8.00 -0.49
C ILE A 115 20.73 -7.52 -1.91
N LYS A 116 21.88 -6.87 -2.11
CA LYS A 116 22.36 -6.51 -3.44
C LYS A 116 22.53 -7.75 -4.32
N SER A 117 23.19 -8.77 -3.78
CA SER A 117 23.46 -10.02 -4.49
C SER A 117 22.16 -10.77 -4.81
N TYR A 118 21.15 -10.63 -3.96
CA TYR A 118 19.82 -11.19 -4.19
C TYR A 118 19.04 -10.49 -5.31
N GLY A 119 19.16 -9.16 -5.41
CA GLY A 119 18.75 -8.36 -6.56
C GLY A 119 17.24 -8.14 -6.75
N LYS A 120 16.37 -8.70 -5.89
CA LYS A 120 14.92 -8.44 -5.90
C LYS A 120 14.55 -7.21 -5.07
N GLU A 121 13.44 -6.54 -5.41
CA GLU A 121 12.98 -5.36 -4.68
C GLU A 121 12.48 -5.73 -3.28
N ILE A 122 13.09 -5.20 -2.22
CA ILE A 122 12.69 -5.38 -0.81
C ILE A 122 12.25 -4.04 -0.23
N TRP A 123 11.13 -4.03 0.49
CA TRP A 123 10.72 -2.88 1.29
C TRP A 123 11.22 -3.06 2.72
N LEU A 124 12.18 -2.24 3.13
CA LEU A 124 12.84 -2.37 4.41
C LEU A 124 12.33 -1.28 5.37
N ARG A 125 11.86 -1.71 6.53
CA ARG A 125 11.21 -0.89 7.55
C ARG A 125 12.01 -0.95 8.86
N PRO A 126 13.18 -0.29 8.93
CA PRO A 126 14.02 -0.31 10.12
C PRO A 126 13.51 0.68 11.17
N LEU A 127 13.74 0.36 12.45
CA LEU A 127 13.45 1.26 13.57
C LEU A 127 11.99 1.78 13.56
N HIS A 128 11.01 0.89 13.36
CA HIS A 128 9.60 1.26 13.27
C HIS A 128 9.04 1.76 14.62
N GLU A 129 7.88 2.42 14.55
CA GLU A 129 7.13 2.94 15.73
C GLU A 129 7.97 3.74 16.73
N ALA A 130 8.90 4.56 16.23
CA ALA A 130 9.80 5.31 17.11
C ALA A 130 9.11 6.42 17.90
N ASN A 131 7.86 6.77 17.56
CA ASN A 131 6.97 7.61 18.37
C ASN A 131 6.22 6.86 19.47
N GLY A 132 6.52 5.58 19.71
CA GLY A 132 6.09 4.85 20.90
C GLY A 132 7.13 4.90 22.03
N ASN A 133 6.91 4.07 23.07
CA ASN A 133 7.81 3.93 24.22
C ASN A 133 8.18 2.48 24.56
N TRP A 134 7.80 1.51 23.72
CA TRP A 134 7.98 0.08 23.97
C TRP A 134 9.25 -0.50 23.34
N TYR A 135 9.80 0.13 22.29
CA TYR A 135 11.02 -0.34 21.63
C TYR A 135 12.29 0.40 22.09
N PRO A 136 13.43 -0.29 22.28
CA PRO A 136 14.67 0.32 22.79
C PRO A 136 15.30 1.34 21.83
N TRP A 137 14.84 1.42 20.57
CA TRP A 137 15.21 2.47 19.60
C TRP A 137 14.21 3.64 19.56
N ALA A 138 13.06 3.54 20.23
CA ALA A 138 12.03 4.56 20.20
C ALA A 138 12.39 5.78 21.04
N ILE A 139 11.88 6.94 20.63
CA ILE A 139 12.13 8.25 21.27
C ILE A 139 11.51 8.29 22.67
N GLY A 140 10.30 7.74 22.81
CA GLY A 140 9.60 7.68 24.08
C GLY A 140 10.14 6.61 25.03
N TYR A 141 11.13 5.81 24.61
CA TYR A 141 11.66 4.71 25.42
C TYR A 141 12.33 5.22 26.71
N PRO A 142 12.11 4.57 27.86
CA PRO A 142 12.75 4.95 29.12
C PRO A 142 14.28 5.04 29.00
N GLY A 143 14.87 6.06 29.62
CA GLY A 143 16.32 6.29 29.61
C GLY A 143 16.79 7.37 28.62
N LYS A 144 15.92 7.85 27.70
CA LYS A 144 16.16 9.03 26.85
C LYS A 144 17.45 8.99 26.01
N VAL A 145 17.91 7.78 25.65
CA VAL A 145 19.07 7.59 24.77
C VAL A 145 18.73 8.00 23.33
N ASN A 146 17.49 7.77 22.92
CA ASN A 146 17.00 8.10 21.58
C ASN A 146 16.39 9.49 21.56
N THR A 147 16.82 10.30 20.60
CA THR A 147 16.27 11.63 20.32
C THR A 147 15.90 11.71 18.85
N ASN A 148 15.19 12.77 18.45
CA ASN A 148 14.94 13.05 17.04
C ASN A 148 16.24 13.05 16.22
N ASP A 149 17.32 13.63 16.75
CA ASP A 149 18.58 13.77 16.02
C ASP A 149 19.34 12.44 15.92
N THR A 150 19.38 11.66 17.01
CA THR A 150 20.02 10.34 16.96
C THR A 150 19.25 9.37 16.07
N TYR A 151 17.91 9.41 16.09
CA TYR A 151 17.09 8.61 15.17
C TYR A 151 17.34 8.99 13.72
N LYS A 152 17.28 10.29 13.38
CA LYS A 152 17.55 10.76 12.02
C LYS A 152 18.94 10.36 11.55
N ALA A 153 19.95 10.51 12.42
CA ALA A 153 21.32 10.12 12.10
C ALA A 153 21.45 8.60 11.88
N ALA A 154 20.86 7.77 12.75
CA ALA A 154 20.86 6.33 12.62
C ALA A 154 20.18 5.87 11.32
N PHE A 155 18.98 6.38 11.03
CA PHE A 155 18.25 6.03 9.81
C PHE A 155 19.06 6.41 8.57
N LYS A 156 19.58 7.65 8.50
CA LYS A 156 20.43 8.12 7.40
C LYS A 156 21.69 7.26 7.24
N HIS A 157 22.29 6.84 8.34
CA HIS A 157 23.50 6.01 8.34
C HIS A 157 23.24 4.63 7.71
N ILE A 158 22.15 3.96 8.09
CA ILE A 158 21.72 2.68 7.50
C ILE A 158 21.57 2.82 5.97
N VAL A 159 20.79 3.81 5.54
CA VAL A 159 20.54 4.05 4.10
C VAL A 159 21.84 4.36 3.36
N THR A 160 22.73 5.13 3.97
CA THR A 160 24.03 5.49 3.39
C THR A 160 24.92 4.27 3.22
N ILE A 161 24.98 3.35 4.19
CA ILE A 161 25.72 2.09 4.06
C ILE A 161 25.19 1.27 2.88
N PHE A 162 23.87 1.12 2.77
CA PHE A 162 23.25 0.39 1.66
C PHE A 162 23.59 1.03 0.30
N ARG A 163 23.47 2.35 0.18
CA ARG A 163 23.81 3.10 -1.04
C ARG A 163 25.30 3.00 -1.39
N ASN A 164 26.20 3.10 -0.41
CA ASN A 164 27.64 2.95 -0.61
C ASN A 164 28.03 1.53 -1.05
N ASN A 165 27.26 0.52 -0.67
CA ASN A 165 27.41 -0.84 -1.19
C ASN A 165 26.76 -1.01 -2.57
N GLY A 166 26.11 0.01 -3.13
CA GLY A 166 25.46 -0.02 -4.43
C GLY A 166 24.13 -0.77 -4.44
N VAL A 167 23.42 -0.80 -3.30
CA VAL A 167 22.06 -1.35 -3.21
C VAL A 167 21.07 -0.32 -3.74
N SER A 168 20.38 -0.64 -4.84
CA SER A 168 19.32 0.20 -5.42
C SER A 168 17.94 -0.47 -5.43
N ASN A 169 17.88 -1.74 -5.03
CA ASN A 169 16.68 -2.58 -4.98
C ASN A 169 16.00 -2.57 -3.60
N VAL A 170 16.36 -1.65 -2.71
CA VAL A 170 15.69 -1.49 -1.41
C VAL A 170 14.89 -0.21 -1.39
N LYS A 171 13.63 -0.31 -0.94
CA LYS A 171 12.76 0.82 -0.65
C LYS A 171 12.71 1.06 0.85
N TRP A 172 12.85 2.30 1.27
CA TRP A 172 12.94 2.69 2.68
C TRP A 172 11.58 3.13 3.22
N VAL A 173 11.10 2.40 4.23
CA VAL A 173 9.79 2.63 4.86
C VAL A 173 9.98 3.34 6.21
N TYR A 174 9.51 4.58 6.31
CA TYR A 174 9.43 5.34 7.55
C TYR A 174 8.10 5.06 8.24
N THR A 175 8.11 4.68 9.53
CA THR A 175 6.89 4.24 10.23
C THR A 175 6.62 5.04 11.50
N VAL A 176 5.36 5.43 11.67
CA VAL A 176 4.81 5.93 12.93
C VAL A 176 3.78 4.97 13.48
N ASN A 177 3.72 4.80 14.79
CA ASN A 177 2.52 4.31 15.46
C ASN A 177 1.39 5.34 15.32
N CYS A 178 0.14 4.88 15.35
CA CYS A 178 -1.03 5.71 15.21
C CYS A 178 -1.16 6.79 16.30
N SER A 179 -0.50 6.58 17.44
CA SER A 179 -0.45 7.50 18.57
C SER A 179 0.99 7.84 18.95
N ASN A 180 1.21 9.06 19.43
CA ASN A 180 2.47 9.44 20.08
C ASN A 180 2.40 9.01 21.55
N VAL A 181 3.25 8.07 21.96
CA VAL A 181 3.23 7.50 23.31
C VAL A 181 4.61 7.65 23.95
N GLY A 182 4.67 8.42 25.04
CA GLY A 182 5.90 8.72 25.78
C GLY A 182 6.44 10.13 25.51
N ASP A 183 7.27 10.62 26.42
CA ASP A 183 7.81 11.98 26.38
C ASP A 183 8.62 12.25 25.12
N GLY A 184 8.40 13.41 24.48
CA GLY A 184 9.18 13.86 23.32
C GLY A 184 8.81 13.22 21.98
N THR A 185 7.81 12.34 21.96
CA THR A 185 7.32 11.69 20.74
C THR A 185 6.49 12.65 19.88
N SER A 186 6.55 12.47 18.56
CA SER A 186 5.80 13.24 17.56
C SER A 186 5.77 12.47 16.24
N TYR A 187 4.81 12.72 15.35
CA TYR A 187 4.72 11.97 14.08
C TYR A 187 5.84 12.28 13.08
N THR A 188 6.35 13.51 13.06
CA THR A 188 7.29 13.97 12.02
C THR A 188 8.59 14.53 12.59
N GLY A 189 8.72 14.68 13.91
CA GLY A 189 9.91 15.26 14.53
C GLY A 189 11.19 14.44 14.28
N PHE A 190 11.05 13.14 14.03
CA PHE A 190 12.14 12.20 13.75
C PHE A 190 12.23 11.76 12.28
N TYR A 191 11.46 12.38 11.39
CA TYR A 191 11.51 12.11 9.95
C TYR A 191 12.92 12.41 9.39
N PRO A 192 13.59 11.46 8.71
CA PRO A 192 14.97 11.63 8.25
C PRO A 192 15.10 12.48 6.98
N GLY A 193 14.01 12.82 6.30
CA GLY A 193 13.98 13.62 5.09
C GLY A 193 13.78 12.80 3.81
N ASP A 194 13.25 13.47 2.78
CA ASP A 194 12.75 12.85 1.55
C ASP A 194 13.81 12.05 0.79
N ASP A 195 15.08 12.45 0.88
CA ASP A 195 16.20 11.75 0.25
C ASP A 195 16.47 10.38 0.85
N TYR A 196 15.89 10.04 2.00
CA TYR A 196 16.15 8.80 2.73
C TYR A 196 14.93 7.90 2.85
N VAL A 197 13.77 8.33 2.33
CA VAL A 197 12.49 7.62 2.48
C VAL A 197 11.83 7.44 1.13
N ASP A 198 11.41 6.22 0.82
CA ASP A 198 10.57 5.92 -0.35
C ASP A 198 9.09 5.94 0.02
N TYR A 199 8.73 5.37 1.18
CA TYR A 199 7.35 5.28 1.66
C TYR A 199 7.25 5.74 3.12
N THR A 200 6.15 6.43 3.44
CA THR A 200 5.76 6.65 4.84
C THR A 200 4.70 5.63 5.22
N SER A 201 4.62 5.26 6.49
CA SER A 201 3.68 4.25 6.96
C SER A 201 3.13 4.52 8.34
N ILE A 202 1.97 3.93 8.61
CA ILE A 202 1.28 4.01 9.89
C ILE A 202 0.96 2.59 10.36
N ASP A 203 1.19 2.34 11.65
CA ASP A 203 0.74 1.14 12.35
C ASP A 203 -0.39 1.52 13.31
N GLY A 204 -1.48 0.75 13.35
CA GLY A 204 -2.60 1.09 14.22
C GLY A 204 -3.62 -0.04 14.38
N TYR A 205 -4.18 -0.15 15.58
CA TYR A 205 -5.01 -1.29 15.96
C TYR A 205 -6.28 -0.84 16.65
N ASN A 206 -7.41 -1.42 16.28
CA ASN A 206 -8.63 -1.31 17.09
C ASN A 206 -8.58 -2.33 18.23
N TRP A 207 -8.09 -1.89 19.38
CA TRP A 207 -7.95 -2.70 20.59
C TRP A 207 -9.29 -3.07 21.24
N GLY A 208 -10.39 -2.43 20.87
CA GLY A 208 -11.68 -2.66 21.49
C GLY A 208 -11.62 -2.51 23.00
N THR A 209 -12.34 -3.33 23.74
CA THR A 209 -12.30 -3.32 25.22
C THR A 209 -11.45 -4.46 25.79
N THR A 210 -10.35 -4.82 25.11
CA THR A 210 -9.52 -5.98 25.48
C THR A 210 -8.47 -5.66 26.55
N GLN A 211 -8.05 -4.40 26.67
CA GLN A 211 -6.87 -4.06 27.47
C GLN A 211 -7.23 -3.50 28.84
N SER A 212 -6.47 -3.91 29.86
CA SER A 212 -6.67 -3.50 31.26
C SER A 212 -6.41 -2.01 31.52
N TRP A 213 -5.69 -1.34 30.61
CA TRP A 213 -5.48 0.12 30.65
C TRP A 213 -6.70 0.93 30.18
N GLY A 214 -7.82 0.28 29.88
CA GLY A 214 -9.07 0.95 29.51
C GLY A 214 -9.17 1.27 28.02
N SER A 215 -8.69 0.36 27.16
CA SER A 215 -8.88 0.51 25.71
C SER A 215 -10.37 0.57 25.36
N VAL A 216 -10.69 1.29 24.29
CA VAL A 216 -12.06 1.42 23.77
C VAL A 216 -12.12 0.99 22.32
N TRP A 217 -13.32 0.67 21.86
CA TRP A 217 -13.56 0.44 20.44
C TRP A 217 -13.37 1.73 19.64
N GLN A 218 -12.58 1.66 18.59
CA GLN A 218 -12.28 2.80 17.71
C GLN A 218 -12.52 2.41 16.27
N THR A 219 -13.15 3.29 15.51
CA THR A 219 -13.25 3.23 14.05
C THR A 219 -11.88 3.41 13.39
N PHE A 220 -11.77 3.09 12.11
CA PHE A 220 -10.57 3.36 11.32
C PHE A 220 -10.16 4.84 11.40
N ASP A 221 -11.11 5.77 11.23
CA ASP A 221 -10.81 7.20 11.20
C ASP A 221 -10.28 7.71 12.55
N GLU A 222 -10.84 7.22 13.66
CA GLU A 222 -10.37 7.55 15.02
C GLU A 222 -8.94 7.05 15.29
N ILE A 223 -8.50 6.00 14.61
CA ILE A 223 -7.13 5.46 14.75
C ILE A 223 -6.17 6.19 13.80
N PHE A 224 -6.54 6.38 12.54
CA PHE A 224 -5.59 6.71 11.48
C PHE A 224 -5.64 8.18 11.03
N SER A 225 -6.67 8.96 11.34
CA SER A 225 -6.82 10.32 10.81
C SER A 225 -5.69 11.26 11.23
N GLN A 226 -5.28 11.23 12.51
CA GLN A 226 -4.24 12.10 13.03
C GLN A 226 -2.85 11.81 12.41
N PRO A 227 -2.32 10.58 12.45
CA PRO A 227 -1.04 10.26 11.81
C PRO A 227 -1.10 10.44 10.29
N TYR A 228 -2.22 10.10 9.64
CA TYR A 228 -2.39 10.34 8.20
C TYR A 228 -2.29 11.81 7.84
N ASN A 229 -2.97 12.70 8.57
CA ASN A 229 -2.89 14.14 8.30
C ASN A 229 -1.48 14.70 8.52
N ALA A 230 -0.72 14.16 9.48
CA ALA A 230 0.67 14.54 9.67
C ALA A 230 1.57 14.08 8.51
N LEU A 231 1.41 12.84 8.04
CA LEU A 231 2.21 12.29 6.95
C LEU A 231 1.78 12.80 5.57
N LYS A 232 0.51 13.18 5.40
CA LYS A 232 -0.03 13.73 4.15
C LYS A 232 0.70 15.00 3.70
N ALA A 233 1.34 15.73 4.61
CA ALA A 233 2.16 16.90 4.31
C ALA A 233 3.55 16.58 3.71
N ILE A 234 4.00 15.33 3.79
CA ILE A 234 5.27 14.86 3.23
C ILE A 234 4.99 14.31 1.83
N ASP A 235 5.74 14.68 0.80
CA ASP A 235 5.47 14.23 -0.57
C ASP A 235 5.97 12.80 -0.85
N LYS A 236 5.38 11.84 -0.12
CA LYS A 236 5.63 10.40 -0.25
C LYS A 236 4.31 9.62 -0.20
N PRO A 237 4.22 8.47 -0.88
CA PRO A 237 3.09 7.57 -0.70
C PRO A 237 2.97 7.09 0.75
N ILE A 238 1.74 6.83 1.20
CA ILE A 238 1.45 6.34 2.55
C ILE A 238 1.02 4.88 2.47
N MET A 239 1.47 4.04 3.38
CA MET A 239 0.96 2.68 3.56
C MET A 239 0.46 2.48 4.98
N ILE A 240 -0.50 1.59 5.16
CA ILE A 240 -0.82 1.04 6.48
C ILE A 240 0.02 -0.23 6.61
N ALA A 241 1.14 -0.14 7.33
CA ALA A 241 2.11 -1.23 7.40
C ALA A 241 1.69 -2.30 8.42
N GLU A 242 0.91 -1.92 9.42
CA GLU A 242 0.23 -2.85 10.31
C GLU A 242 -1.14 -2.33 10.71
N TRP A 243 -2.15 -3.19 10.59
CA TRP A 243 -3.47 -2.90 11.15
C TRP A 243 -4.28 -4.17 11.39
N ALA A 244 -5.13 -4.11 12.41
CA ALA A 244 -6.14 -5.12 12.70
C ALA A 244 -7.20 -4.58 13.67
N SER A 245 -8.24 -5.38 13.88
CA SER A 245 -9.27 -5.14 14.89
C SER A 245 -9.50 -6.40 15.73
N THR A 246 -9.80 -6.22 17.00
CA THR A 246 -10.33 -7.28 17.86
C THR A 246 -11.81 -7.53 17.55
N GLU A 247 -12.35 -8.64 18.08
CA GLU A 247 -13.80 -8.94 18.14
C GLU A 247 -14.48 -8.27 19.35
N ILE A 248 -13.72 -7.88 20.37
CA ILE A 248 -14.29 -7.51 21.68
C ILE A 248 -14.54 -6.00 21.77
N GLY A 249 -15.78 -5.60 22.05
CA GLY A 249 -16.17 -4.19 22.24
C GLY A 249 -16.90 -3.58 21.06
N GLY A 250 -17.17 -4.33 19.99
CA GLY A 250 -17.92 -3.89 18.83
C GLY A 250 -18.12 -5.01 17.78
N ASP A 251 -18.39 -4.64 16.54
CA ASP A 251 -18.60 -5.57 15.42
C ASP A 251 -17.40 -5.51 14.45
N LYS A 252 -16.53 -6.51 14.51
CA LYS A 252 -15.32 -6.57 13.66
C LYS A 252 -15.64 -6.70 12.19
N ALA A 253 -16.69 -7.43 11.82
CA ALA A 253 -17.08 -7.62 10.42
C ALA A 253 -17.56 -6.30 9.79
N LYS A 254 -18.35 -5.53 10.55
CA LYS A 254 -18.75 -4.18 10.18
C LYS A 254 -17.52 -3.25 10.10
N TRP A 255 -16.65 -3.30 11.10
CA TRP A 255 -15.44 -2.48 11.13
C TRP A 255 -14.53 -2.73 9.93
N ILE A 256 -14.31 -3.98 9.53
CA ILE A 256 -13.53 -4.33 8.33
C ILE A 256 -14.16 -3.67 7.09
N SER A 257 -15.46 -3.85 6.89
CA SER A 257 -16.18 -3.31 5.73
C SER A 257 -16.10 -1.77 5.68
N GLU A 258 -16.35 -1.11 6.81
CA GLU A 258 -16.30 0.36 6.92
C GLU A 258 -14.87 0.90 6.77
N SER A 259 -13.86 0.18 7.25
CA SER A 259 -12.46 0.59 7.13
C SER A 259 -12.01 0.64 5.68
N PHE A 260 -12.26 -0.41 4.89
CA PHE A 260 -11.91 -0.41 3.46
C PHE A 260 -12.67 0.67 2.67
N ASN A 261 -13.96 0.87 2.98
CA ASN A 261 -14.73 1.97 2.38
C ASN A 261 -14.13 3.34 2.73
N THR A 262 -13.72 3.52 3.99
CA THR A 262 -13.11 4.77 4.48
C THR A 262 -11.76 5.02 3.82
N ILE A 263 -10.91 3.99 3.69
CA ILE A 263 -9.61 4.09 3.02
C ILE A 263 -9.81 4.59 1.57
N SER A 264 -10.72 3.94 0.83
CA SER A 264 -11.02 4.27 -0.56
C SER A 264 -11.58 5.69 -0.71
N ALA A 265 -12.50 6.09 0.17
CA ALA A 265 -13.20 7.38 0.05
C ALA A 265 -12.36 8.58 0.53
N SER A 266 -11.55 8.43 1.58
CA SER A 266 -11.00 9.56 2.34
C SER A 266 -9.48 9.57 2.45
N TYR A 267 -8.80 8.45 2.18
CA TYR A 267 -7.37 8.28 2.40
C TYR A 267 -6.61 8.07 1.08
N SER A 268 -6.79 8.97 0.12
CA SER A 268 -6.28 8.86 -1.25
C SER A 268 -4.75 8.73 -1.41
N ARG A 269 -3.96 9.04 -0.37
CA ARG A 269 -2.50 8.78 -0.38
C ARG A 269 -2.12 7.37 0.07
N ILE A 270 -3.06 6.58 0.60
CA ILE A 270 -2.84 5.20 1.01
C ILE A 270 -2.83 4.31 -0.23
N PHE A 271 -1.68 3.73 -0.55
CA PHE A 271 -1.51 2.84 -1.70
C PHE A 271 -1.43 1.35 -1.32
N ALA A 272 -1.25 1.05 -0.02
CA ALA A 272 -1.13 -0.31 0.49
C ALA A 272 -1.72 -0.43 1.89
N ALA A 273 -2.36 -1.56 2.18
CA ALA A 273 -2.88 -1.93 3.49
C ALA A 273 -2.42 -3.35 3.85
N VAL A 274 -1.65 -3.49 4.93
CA VAL A 274 -0.97 -4.73 5.32
C VAL A 274 -1.54 -5.23 6.66
N TRP A 275 -2.40 -6.24 6.60
CA TRP A 275 -3.10 -6.75 7.78
C TRP A 275 -2.14 -7.51 8.72
N PHE A 276 -2.28 -7.30 10.03
CA PHE A 276 -1.54 -8.06 11.03
C PHE A 276 -2.36 -9.27 11.50
N SER A 277 -2.12 -10.46 10.94
CA SER A 277 -2.94 -11.65 11.18
C SER A 277 -2.34 -12.61 12.19
N GLU A 278 -2.43 -12.29 13.48
CA GLU A 278 -1.93 -13.14 14.56
C GLU A 278 -2.91 -13.21 15.73
N ASN A 279 -2.96 -14.33 16.45
CA ASN A 279 -3.63 -14.40 17.74
C ASN A 279 -2.60 -14.18 18.84
N LYS A 280 -2.50 -12.94 19.33
CA LYS A 280 -1.41 -12.47 20.20
C LYS A 280 -1.95 -11.74 21.43
N GLU A 281 -1.82 -10.41 21.52
CA GLU A 281 -2.39 -9.62 22.61
C GLU A 281 -3.93 -9.72 22.63
N THR A 282 -4.51 -9.92 21.45
CA THR A 282 -5.89 -10.37 21.21
C THR A 282 -5.93 -11.10 19.85
N ASP A 283 -7.10 -11.58 19.43
CA ASP A 283 -7.24 -12.30 18.16
C ASP A 283 -7.39 -11.32 16.99
N TRP A 284 -6.27 -10.96 16.37
CA TRP A 284 -6.20 -10.03 15.24
C TRP A 284 -6.53 -10.68 13.90
N ARG A 285 -6.57 -12.01 13.83
CA ARG A 285 -6.70 -12.75 12.57
C ARG A 285 -7.96 -12.37 11.80
N ILE A 286 -7.89 -12.42 10.47
CA ILE A 286 -9.06 -12.18 9.59
C ILE A 286 -10.16 -13.23 9.81
N ASN A 287 -9.81 -14.40 10.35
CA ASN A 287 -10.71 -15.51 10.64
C ASN A 287 -10.95 -15.72 12.14
N SER A 288 -10.85 -14.67 12.97
CA SER A 288 -11.28 -14.71 14.37
C SER A 288 -12.75 -15.09 14.53
N SER A 289 -13.57 -14.78 13.51
CA SER A 289 -14.95 -15.26 13.34
C SER A 289 -15.26 -15.49 11.86
N SER A 290 -16.31 -16.26 11.57
CA SER A 290 -16.77 -16.46 10.18
C SER A 290 -17.29 -15.16 9.55
N THR A 291 -17.93 -14.29 10.32
CA THR A 291 -18.43 -13.00 9.86
C THR A 291 -17.29 -12.03 9.54
N ALA A 292 -16.23 -12.00 10.37
CA ALA A 292 -15.03 -11.20 10.08
C ALA A 292 -14.33 -11.68 8.80
N LEU A 293 -14.21 -13.00 8.61
CA LEU A 293 -13.60 -13.57 7.41
C LEU A 293 -14.37 -13.22 6.14
N GLU A 294 -15.70 -13.38 6.16
CA GLU A 294 -16.53 -13.05 5.00
C GLU A 294 -16.57 -11.55 4.71
N ALA A 295 -16.50 -10.69 5.74
CA ALA A 295 -16.35 -9.26 5.53
C ALA A 295 -14.99 -8.91 4.91
N TYR A 296 -13.91 -9.51 5.40
CA TYR A 296 -12.57 -9.30 4.86
C TYR A 296 -12.48 -9.74 3.41
N ARG A 297 -12.92 -10.97 3.09
CA ARG A 297 -13.00 -11.49 1.71
C ARG A 297 -13.70 -10.51 0.79
N ARG A 298 -14.91 -10.07 1.15
CA ARG A 298 -15.67 -9.08 0.36
C ARG A 298 -14.93 -7.76 0.17
N ALA A 299 -14.22 -7.29 1.20
CA ALA A 299 -13.56 -5.99 1.17
C ALA A 299 -12.24 -6.00 0.39
N VAL A 300 -11.52 -7.13 0.36
CA VAL A 300 -10.27 -7.29 -0.42
C VAL A 300 -10.48 -7.91 -1.79
N SER A 301 -11.65 -8.48 -2.06
CA SER A 301 -11.99 -8.95 -3.40
C SER A 301 -11.66 -7.86 -4.41
N PRO A 302 -10.99 -8.19 -5.53
CA PRO A 302 -10.88 -7.26 -6.63
C PRO A 302 -12.29 -6.74 -6.95
N ALA A 303 -12.42 -5.45 -7.27
CA ALA A 303 -13.70 -4.92 -7.71
C ALA A 303 -14.27 -5.87 -8.78
N ALA A 304 -15.54 -6.27 -8.62
CA ALA A 304 -16.17 -7.11 -9.62
C ALA A 304 -16.04 -6.40 -10.96
N VAL A 305 -15.34 -7.03 -11.91
CA VAL A 305 -15.15 -6.44 -13.23
C VAL A 305 -16.52 -6.22 -13.82
N LYS A 306 -16.91 -4.95 -13.94
CA LYS A 306 -18.10 -4.58 -14.67
C LYS A 306 -17.69 -4.53 -16.13
N TYR A 307 -17.98 -5.61 -16.86
CA TYR A 307 -17.73 -5.64 -18.30
C TYR A 307 -18.30 -4.37 -18.94
N GLY A 308 -17.48 -3.73 -19.78
CA GLY A 308 -17.78 -2.47 -20.44
C GLY A 308 -17.37 -1.21 -19.68
N ASP A 309 -17.05 -1.27 -18.38
CA ASP A 309 -16.60 -0.13 -17.58
C ASP A 309 -15.06 -0.09 -17.58
N LEU A 310 -14.47 0.84 -18.34
CA LEU A 310 -13.02 0.95 -18.55
C LEU A 310 -12.38 2.09 -17.77
N ASN A 311 -13.17 2.91 -17.09
CA ASN A 311 -12.71 3.98 -16.21
C ASN A 311 -13.05 3.73 -14.73
N ASN A 312 -13.72 2.61 -14.42
CA ASN A 312 -14.17 2.19 -13.10
C ASN A 312 -15.12 3.20 -12.43
N ASP A 313 -15.94 3.91 -13.23
CA ASP A 313 -16.94 4.87 -12.73
C ASP A 313 -18.29 4.23 -12.39
N GLN A 314 -18.39 2.90 -12.54
CA GLN A 314 -19.59 2.10 -12.33
C GLN A 314 -20.68 2.33 -13.37
N GLU A 315 -20.40 3.01 -14.48
CA GLU A 315 -21.27 3.16 -15.65
C GLU A 315 -20.61 2.54 -16.90
N VAL A 316 -21.41 2.26 -17.92
CA VAL A 316 -20.90 1.81 -19.23
C VAL A 316 -21.45 2.78 -20.26
N ASN A 317 -20.62 3.75 -20.65
CA ASN A 317 -21.05 4.90 -21.43
C ASN A 317 -20.01 5.30 -22.50
N SER A 318 -20.20 6.47 -23.11
CA SER A 318 -19.34 6.94 -24.20
C SER A 318 -17.88 7.16 -23.81
N THR A 319 -17.60 7.34 -22.52
CA THR A 319 -16.25 7.51 -21.98
C THR A 319 -15.47 6.20 -22.10
N ASP A 320 -16.07 5.08 -21.70
CA ASP A 320 -15.48 3.75 -21.86
C ASP A 320 -15.22 3.43 -23.32
N PHE A 321 -16.16 3.77 -24.19
CA PHE A 321 -16.00 3.58 -25.63
C PHE A 321 -14.84 4.38 -26.21
N ALA A 322 -14.58 5.57 -25.68
CA ALA A 322 -13.43 6.37 -26.07
C ALA A 322 -12.11 5.72 -25.60
N ILE A 323 -12.08 5.19 -24.37
CA ILE A 323 -10.92 4.47 -23.81
C ILE A 323 -10.63 3.20 -24.63
N LEU A 324 -11.65 2.38 -24.89
CA LEU A 324 -11.52 1.17 -25.71
C LEU A 324 -10.95 1.49 -27.10
N LYS A 325 -11.46 2.55 -27.74
CA LYS A 325 -10.93 3.00 -29.03
C LYS A 325 -9.51 3.52 -28.95
N ALA A 326 -9.16 4.28 -27.91
CA ALA A 326 -7.81 4.77 -27.73
C ALA A 326 -6.82 3.61 -27.59
N PHE A 327 -7.21 2.54 -26.89
CA PHE A 327 -6.42 1.32 -26.78
C PHE A 327 -6.26 0.59 -28.11
N LEU A 328 -7.36 0.34 -28.83
CA LEU A 328 -7.33 -0.33 -30.13
C LEU A 328 -6.55 0.46 -31.20
N LEU A 329 -6.46 1.79 -31.06
CA LEU A 329 -5.67 2.66 -31.92
C LEU A 329 -4.21 2.83 -31.45
N GLY A 330 -3.81 2.22 -30.33
CA GLY A 330 -2.47 2.31 -29.77
C GLY A 330 -2.12 3.68 -29.15
N ILE A 331 -3.12 4.52 -28.88
CA ILE A 331 -2.94 5.82 -28.21
C ILE A 331 -2.61 5.61 -26.73
N ILE A 332 -3.28 4.66 -26.09
CA ILE A 332 -2.95 4.17 -24.74
C ILE A 332 -2.43 2.74 -24.83
N LYS A 333 -1.50 2.39 -23.93
CA LYS A 333 -0.78 1.11 -23.99
C LYS A 333 -1.52 -0.05 -23.32
N ASP A 334 -2.43 0.25 -22.41
CA ASP A 334 -3.11 -0.77 -21.62
C ASP A 334 -4.50 -0.30 -21.18
N VAL A 335 -5.36 -1.28 -20.89
CA VAL A 335 -6.73 -1.15 -20.35
C VAL A 335 -7.02 -2.35 -19.47
N ASP A 336 -8.06 -2.29 -18.64
CA ASP A 336 -8.59 -3.51 -18.01
C ASP A 336 -9.13 -4.45 -19.11
N ARG A 337 -8.34 -5.47 -19.44
CA ARG A 337 -8.66 -6.43 -20.50
C ARG A 337 -9.86 -7.29 -20.17
N THR A 338 -10.11 -7.54 -18.90
CA THR A 338 -11.29 -8.31 -18.48
C THR A 338 -12.53 -7.47 -18.72
N ALA A 339 -12.51 -6.19 -18.34
CA ALA A 339 -13.63 -5.29 -18.60
C ALA A 339 -13.83 -5.00 -20.10
N ALA A 340 -12.75 -5.01 -20.88
CA ALA A 340 -12.75 -4.70 -22.31
C ALA A 340 -13.09 -5.88 -23.23
N ASP A 341 -12.92 -7.12 -22.77
CA ASP A 341 -13.28 -8.35 -23.50
C ASP A 341 -14.79 -8.62 -23.34
N LEU A 342 -15.58 -8.06 -24.24
CA LEU A 342 -17.03 -8.03 -24.17
C LEU A 342 -17.69 -9.25 -24.82
N ASN A 343 -16.92 -10.22 -25.30
CA ASN A 343 -17.42 -11.51 -25.78
C ASN A 343 -16.73 -12.72 -25.12
N ALA A 344 -15.86 -12.48 -24.13
CA ALA A 344 -15.10 -13.48 -23.39
C ALA A 344 -14.27 -14.42 -24.29
N ASP A 345 -13.75 -13.90 -25.41
CA ASP A 345 -12.90 -14.69 -26.33
C ASP A 345 -11.40 -14.61 -25.99
N GLY A 346 -11.03 -13.77 -25.01
CA GLY A 346 -9.67 -13.56 -24.53
C GLY A 346 -8.90 -12.45 -25.27
N ASP A 347 -9.44 -11.88 -26.35
CA ASP A 347 -8.78 -10.91 -27.21
C ASP A 347 -9.54 -9.58 -27.27
N VAL A 348 -9.00 -8.50 -26.68
CA VAL A 348 -9.58 -7.15 -26.80
C VAL A 348 -9.34 -6.58 -28.21
N ASN A 349 -10.37 -6.55 -29.04
CA ASN A 349 -10.28 -6.20 -30.46
C ASN A 349 -11.49 -5.40 -30.99
N SER A 350 -11.61 -5.28 -32.31
CA SER A 350 -12.71 -4.53 -32.95
C SER A 350 -14.11 -5.11 -32.67
N THR A 351 -14.19 -6.39 -32.31
CA THR A 351 -15.43 -7.08 -31.92
C THR A 351 -15.99 -6.49 -30.64
N ASP A 352 -15.16 -6.28 -29.63
CA ASP A 352 -15.54 -5.63 -28.38
C ASP A 352 -16.01 -4.20 -28.60
N SER A 353 -15.28 -3.45 -29.43
CA SER A 353 -15.71 -2.10 -29.81
C SER A 353 -17.09 -2.10 -30.47
N ALA A 354 -17.39 -3.09 -31.33
CA ALA A 354 -18.71 -3.21 -31.93
C ALA A 354 -19.79 -3.55 -30.88
N ILE A 355 -19.49 -4.43 -29.93
CA ILE A 355 -20.40 -4.81 -28.83
C ILE A 355 -20.67 -3.61 -27.91
N MET A 356 -19.63 -2.92 -27.45
CA MET A 356 -19.74 -1.73 -26.61
C MET A 356 -20.59 -0.65 -27.28
N LYS A 357 -20.36 -0.41 -28.58
CA LYS A 357 -21.16 0.54 -29.36
C LYS A 357 -22.64 0.13 -29.41
N ARG A 358 -22.93 -1.16 -29.62
CA ARG A 358 -24.32 -1.66 -29.65
C ARG A 358 -25.00 -1.50 -28.29
N TYR A 359 -24.26 -1.73 -27.20
CA TYR A 359 -24.77 -1.57 -25.84
C TYR A 359 -25.10 -0.10 -25.53
N ILE A 360 -24.17 0.82 -25.79
CA ILE A 360 -24.38 2.26 -25.54
C ILE A 360 -25.51 2.83 -26.41
N LEU A 361 -25.71 2.30 -27.62
CA LEU A 361 -26.82 2.68 -28.50
C LEU A 361 -28.16 2.02 -28.12
N GLY A 362 -28.19 1.18 -27.08
CA GLY A 362 -29.39 0.44 -26.66
C GLY A 362 -29.86 -0.63 -27.66
N ILE A 363 -29.02 -1.01 -28.63
CA ILE A 363 -29.30 -2.09 -29.58
C ILE A 363 -29.27 -3.44 -28.87
N ILE A 364 -28.42 -3.57 -27.86
CA ILE A 364 -28.44 -4.67 -26.88
C ILE A 364 -28.56 -4.06 -25.49
N THR A 365 -29.29 -4.71 -24.59
CA THR A 365 -29.54 -4.23 -23.23
C THR A 365 -28.64 -4.91 -22.19
N THR A 366 -27.88 -5.93 -22.61
CA THR A 366 -26.90 -6.65 -21.80
C THR A 366 -25.65 -6.93 -22.64
N LEU A 367 -24.49 -7.00 -21.99
CA LEU A 367 -23.24 -7.43 -22.62
C LEU A 367 -23.19 -8.97 -22.68
N PRO A 368 -22.60 -9.57 -23.73
CA PRO A 368 -22.58 -11.01 -23.93
C PRO A 368 -21.39 -11.68 -23.20
N VAL A 369 -21.39 -11.58 -21.87
CA VAL A 369 -20.35 -12.03 -20.92
C VAL A 369 -20.94 -12.54 -19.61
#